data_AF-A0A2E6Z7S1-F1
#
_entry.id   AF-A0A2E6Z7S1-F1
#
_cell.length_a   1.000
_cell.length_b   1.000
_cell.length_c   1.000
_cell.angle_alpha   90.00
_cell.angle_beta   90.00
_cell.angle_gamma   90.00
#
_symmetry.space_group_name_H-M   'P 1'
#
loop_
_entity.id
_entity.type
_entity.pdbx_description
1 polymer ?
#
loop_
_entity_poly.entity_id
_entity_poly.type
_entity_poly.pdbx_seq_one_letter_code
_entity_poly.pdbx_strand_id
1 'polypeptide(L)'
;MNIRRLRKAKRISADDMANVLNMSVANYYKIEGEGAQAIKAEWLPVIAAKFAVSINDLFGQVPSNRKKIVDEEELVRTFRGFEDKNQIAMLQLVKEIRSRSLNEQQLNAIAALIRTIHV
;
A
#
# COMPACT_ATOMS: atom_id res chain seq x y z
N MET A 1 3.22 5.86 11.92
CA MET A 1 3.16 7.33 11.82
C MET A 1 4.48 7.92 12.30
N ASN A 2 5.21 8.67 11.47
CA ASN A 2 6.56 9.14 11.82
C ASN A 2 6.69 10.67 11.67
N ILE A 3 5.88 11.40 12.43
CA ILE A 3 5.86 12.87 12.46
C ILE A 3 7.22 13.42 12.90
N ARG A 4 7.91 12.72 13.80
CA ARG A 4 9.28 13.06 14.22
C ARG A 4 10.27 13.12 13.07
N ARG A 5 10.30 12.06 12.25
CA ARG A 5 11.16 11.99 11.08
C ARG A 5 10.78 13.05 10.05
N LEU A 6 9.48 13.26 9.82
CA LEU A 6 8.99 14.25 8.86
C LEU A 6 9.39 15.68 9.27
N ARG A 7 9.22 16.02 10.54
CA ARG A 7 9.63 17.32 11.08
C ARG A 7 11.13 17.56 10.93
N LYS A 8 11.95 16.59 11.34
CA LYS A 8 13.41 16.68 11.19
C LYS A 8 13.83 16.83 9.73
N ALA A 9 13.20 16.09 8.81
CA ALA A 9 13.49 16.18 7.38
C ALA A 9 13.18 17.58 6.81
N LYS A 10 12.10 18.22 7.27
CA LYS A 10 11.70 19.56 6.84
C LYS A 10 12.34 20.70 7.65
N ARG A 11 13.24 20.38 8.59
CA ARG A 11 13.92 21.37 9.46
C ARG A 11 12.96 22.29 10.22
N ILE A 12 11.78 21.77 10.58
CA ILE A 12 10.78 22.52 11.36
C ILE A 12 11.09 22.32 12.86
N SER A 13 11.06 23.38 13.65
CA SER A 13 11.30 23.27 15.10
C SER A 13 10.09 22.62 15.80
N ALA A 14 10.32 22.05 16.99
CA ALA A 14 9.21 21.54 17.81
C ALA A 14 8.31 22.69 18.29
N ASP A 15 8.90 23.85 18.57
CA ASP A 15 8.20 25.06 19.00
C ASP A 15 7.25 25.57 17.92
N ASP A 16 7.70 25.59 16.65
CA ASP A 16 6.83 25.98 15.53
C ASP A 16 5.62 25.07 15.37
N MET A 17 5.80 23.76 15.59
CA MET A 17 4.70 22.81 15.52
C MET A 17 3.75 22.94 16.71
N ALA A 18 4.29 23.14 17.91
CA ALA A 18 3.51 23.37 19.12
C ALA A 18 2.65 24.63 19.00
N ASN A 19 3.22 25.72 18.46
CA ASN A 19 2.52 26.97 18.16
C ASN A 19 1.37 26.76 17.16
N VAL A 20 1.63 26.02 16.07
CA VAL A 20 0.61 25.71 15.05
C VAL A 20 -0.54 24.89 15.61
N LEU A 21 -0.26 23.98 16.55
CA LEU A 21 -1.28 23.15 17.21
C LEU A 21 -1.85 23.78 18.47
N ASN A 22 -1.49 25.03 18.78
CA ASN A 22 -1.90 25.78 19.96
C ASN A 22 -1.73 24.97 21.26
N MET A 23 -0.54 24.42 21.47
CA MET A 23 -0.21 23.61 22.64
C MET A 23 1.20 23.90 23.14
N SER A 24 1.53 23.41 24.34
CA SER A 24 2.89 23.48 24.85
C SER A 24 3.84 22.56 24.08
N VAL A 25 5.10 22.97 23.98
CA VAL A 25 6.19 22.18 23.37
C VAL A 25 6.31 20.80 24.03
N ALA A 26 6.14 20.75 25.35
CA ALA A 26 6.14 19.49 26.10
C ALA A 26 5.01 18.55 25.66
N ASN A 27 3.80 19.07 25.43
CA ASN A 27 2.68 18.26 24.92
C ASN A 27 2.89 17.85 23.46
N TYR A 28 3.48 18.72 22.65
CA TYR A 28 3.88 18.35 21.30
C TYR A 28 4.88 17.18 21.29
N TYR A 29 5.89 17.18 22.17
CA TYR A 29 6.82 16.06 22.29
C TYR A 29 6.15 14.75 22.73
N LYS A 30 5.10 14.80 23.55
CA LYS A 30 4.31 13.60 23.92
C LYS A 30 3.56 13.00 22.73
N ILE A 31 3.18 13.85 21.78
CA ILE A 31 2.55 13.46 20.51
C ILE A 31 3.59 12.93 19.51
N GLU A 32 4.76 13.57 19.44
CA GLU A 32 5.86 13.19 18.54
C GLU A 32 6.58 11.90 19.00
N GLY A 33 6.58 11.64 20.30
CA GLY A 33 7.17 10.45 20.91
C GLY A 33 6.32 9.19 20.78
N GLU A 34 6.94 8.03 21.04
CA GLU A 34 6.33 6.70 20.95
C GLU A 34 5.31 6.42 22.07
N GLY A 35 4.19 7.15 22.09
CA GLY A 35 2.95 6.62 22.69
C GLY A 35 2.45 7.25 24.00
N ALA A 36 2.92 8.44 24.41
CA ALA A 36 2.35 9.08 25.61
C ALA A 36 0.98 9.72 25.34
N GLN A 37 0.69 10.17 24.12
CA GLN A 37 -0.56 10.83 23.77
C GLN A 37 -0.96 10.55 22.31
N ALA A 38 -2.19 10.06 22.10
CA ALA A 38 -2.73 9.85 20.77
C ALA A 38 -2.96 11.19 20.03
N ILE A 39 -2.70 11.20 18.72
CA ILE A 39 -3.07 12.32 17.86
C ILE A 39 -4.58 12.36 17.69
N LYS A 40 -5.16 13.54 17.90
CA LYS A 40 -6.56 13.80 17.58
C LYS A 40 -6.72 14.01 16.07
N ALA A 41 -7.83 13.51 15.52
CA ALA A 41 -8.15 13.64 14.10
C ALA A 41 -8.20 15.11 13.64
N GLU A 42 -8.65 16.02 14.51
CA GLU A 42 -8.72 17.47 14.26
C GLU A 42 -7.34 18.11 13.98
N TRP A 43 -6.24 17.51 14.45
CA TRP A 43 -4.89 18.03 14.24
C TRP A 43 -4.31 17.61 12.89
N LEU A 44 -4.82 16.54 12.28
CA LEU A 44 -4.25 15.96 11.05
C LEU A 44 -4.24 16.93 9.87
N PRO A 45 -5.30 17.70 9.57
CA PRO A 45 -5.28 18.66 8.46
C PRO A 45 -4.26 19.77 8.68
N VAL A 46 -4.14 20.26 9.91
CA VAL A 46 -3.20 21.32 10.29
C VAL A 46 -1.75 20.85 10.15
N ILE A 47 -1.47 19.63 10.63
CA ILE A 47 -0.15 19.00 10.52
C ILE A 47 0.22 18.77 9.05
N ALA A 48 -0.71 18.24 8.24
CA ALA A 48 -0.51 17.99 6.83
C ALA A 48 -0.21 19.29 6.06
N ALA A 49 -0.98 20.35 6.32
CA ALA A 49 -0.77 21.66 5.74
C ALA A 49 0.60 22.24 6.12
N LYS A 50 0.99 22.18 7.39
CA LYS A 50 2.28 22.68 7.87
C LYS A 50 3.46 21.94 7.24
N PHE A 51 3.32 20.65 6.99
CA PHE A 51 4.33 19.87 6.30
C PHE A 51 4.22 19.94 4.77
N ALA A 52 3.21 20.59 4.19
CA ALA A 52 2.93 20.57 2.75
C ALA A 52 2.95 19.14 2.19
N VAL A 53 2.22 18.23 2.85
CA VAL A 53 2.02 16.83 2.43
C VAL A 53 0.54 16.47 2.52
N SER A 54 0.12 15.36 1.90
CA SER A 54 -1.24 14.87 2.11
C SER A 54 -1.38 14.24 3.50
N ILE A 55 -2.61 14.17 4.03
CA ILE A 55 -2.89 13.46 5.28
C ILE A 55 -2.43 12.00 5.20
N ASN A 56 -2.59 11.36 4.04
CA ASN A 56 -2.13 9.99 3.80
C ASN A 56 -0.61 9.83 3.99
N ASP A 57 0.18 10.84 3.62
CA ASP A 57 1.64 10.80 3.76
C ASP A 57 2.10 10.85 5.22
N LEU A 58 1.30 11.43 6.13
CA LEU A 58 1.61 11.49 7.57
C LEU A 58 1.68 10.11 8.22
N PHE A 59 0.85 9.18 7.74
CA PHE A 59 0.79 7.82 8.27
C PHE A 59 1.90 6.92 7.71
N GLY A 60 2.70 7.45 6.76
CA GLY A 60 3.61 6.67 5.93
C GLY A 60 2.87 6.13 4.72
N GLN A 61 3.62 5.79 3.67
CA GLN A 61 3.04 5.14 2.49
C GLN A 61 2.08 4.03 2.94
N VAL A 62 0.82 4.10 2.50
CA VAL A 62 0.04 2.88 2.24
C VAL A 62 1.03 1.93 1.59
N PRO A 63 1.25 0.69 2.10
CA PRO A 63 2.28 -0.19 1.60
C PRO A 63 2.32 -0.11 0.09
N SER A 64 3.52 -0.06 -0.52
CA SER A 64 3.70 0.07 -1.98
C SER A 64 3.15 -1.12 -2.78
N ASN A 65 2.15 -1.81 -2.25
CA ASN A 65 1.19 -2.63 -2.95
C ASN A 65 0.33 -1.83 -3.94
N ARG A 66 0.55 -0.53 -4.22
CA ARG A 66 -0.07 0.07 -5.42
C ARG A 66 0.32 -0.70 -6.69
N LYS A 67 1.54 -1.25 -6.79
CA LYS A 67 1.87 -2.18 -7.89
C LYS A 67 1.00 -3.45 -7.85
N LYS A 68 0.76 -3.99 -6.66
CA LYS A 68 -0.02 -5.22 -6.45
C LYS A 68 -1.54 -5.02 -6.62
N ILE A 69 -2.05 -3.85 -6.29
CA ILE A 69 -3.45 -3.45 -6.39
C ILE A 69 -3.79 -3.07 -7.83
N VAL A 70 -2.87 -2.43 -8.57
CA VAL A 70 -3.03 -2.22 -10.01
C VAL A 70 -3.06 -3.57 -10.73
N ASP A 71 -2.19 -4.52 -10.37
CA ASP A 71 -2.25 -5.90 -10.89
C ASP A 71 -3.59 -6.58 -10.57
N GLU A 72 -4.11 -6.46 -9.35
CA GLU A 72 -5.38 -7.09 -8.96
C GLU A 72 -6.62 -6.42 -9.60
N GLU A 73 -6.65 -5.09 -9.73
CA GLU A 73 -7.75 -4.39 -10.41
C GLU A 73 -7.71 -4.60 -11.92
N GLU A 74 -6.52 -4.66 -12.53
CA GLU A 74 -6.34 -5.02 -13.94
C GLU A 74 -6.73 -6.48 -14.18
N LEU A 75 -6.36 -7.39 -13.27
CA LEU A 75 -6.85 -8.76 -13.26
C LEU A 75 -8.39 -8.80 -13.16
N VAL A 76 -9.01 -8.08 -12.21
CA VAL A 76 -10.48 -8.05 -12.05
C VAL A 76 -11.18 -7.44 -13.27
N ARG A 77 -10.62 -6.41 -13.90
CA ARG A 77 -11.11 -5.86 -15.17
C ARG A 77 -10.99 -6.87 -16.31
N THR A 78 -9.88 -7.58 -16.38
CA THR A 78 -9.66 -8.66 -17.33
C THR A 78 -10.64 -9.82 -17.08
N PHE A 79 -10.89 -10.19 -15.82
CA PHE A 79 -11.86 -11.22 -15.41
C PHE A 79 -13.31 -10.83 -15.72
N ARG A 80 -13.68 -9.55 -15.63
CA ARG A 80 -15.03 -9.10 -15.98
C ARG A 80 -15.33 -9.16 -17.48
N GLY A 81 -14.30 -9.23 -18.33
CA GLY A 81 -14.44 -9.39 -19.78
C GLY A 81 -14.55 -10.84 -20.25
N PHE A 82 -14.36 -11.82 -19.36
CA PHE A 82 -14.42 -13.23 -19.69
C PHE A 82 -15.77 -13.83 -19.29
N GLU A 83 -16.62 -14.11 -20.28
CA GLU A 83 -17.92 -14.78 -20.08
C GLU A 83 -17.77 -16.31 -19.97
N ASP A 84 -16.66 -16.87 -20.45
CA ASP A 84 -16.42 -18.31 -20.49
C ASP A 84 -15.67 -18.81 -19.24
N LYS A 85 -16.32 -19.71 -18.50
CA LYS A 85 -15.77 -20.36 -17.29
C LYS A 85 -14.44 -21.08 -17.56
N ASN A 86 -14.22 -21.57 -18.77
CA ASN A 86 -12.99 -22.28 -19.14
C ASN A 86 -11.77 -21.35 -19.19
N GLN A 87 -11.96 -20.09 -19.58
CA GLN A 87 -10.89 -19.09 -19.65
C GLN A 87 -10.46 -18.63 -18.25
N ILE A 88 -11.41 -18.53 -17.32
CA ILE A 88 -11.16 -18.22 -15.90
C ILE A 88 -10.37 -19.37 -15.24
N ALA A 89 -10.74 -20.63 -15.50
CA ALA A 89 -10.04 -21.80 -14.96
C ALA A 89 -8.59 -21.88 -15.46
N MET A 90 -8.36 -21.57 -16.74
CA MET A 90 -7.02 -21.57 -17.34
C MET A 90 -6.11 -20.49 -16.75
N LEU A 91 -6.64 -19.31 -16.42
CA LEU A 91 -5.89 -18.25 -15.75
C LEU A 91 -5.55 -18.58 -14.28
N GLN A 92 -6.46 -19.25 -13.56
CA GLN A 92 -6.17 -19.77 -12.21
C GLN A 92 -5.04 -20.79 -12.24
N LEU A 93 -5.06 -21.70 -13.22
CA LEU A 93 -3.99 -22.68 -13.42
C LEU A 93 -2.64 -21.99 -13.68
N VAL A 94 -2.59 -21.01 -14.60
CA VAL A 94 -1.36 -20.24 -14.91
C VAL A 94 -0.81 -19.50 -13.68
N LYS A 95 -1.69 -18.92 -12.85
CA LYS A 95 -1.29 -18.24 -11.60
C LYS A 95 -0.66 -19.22 -10.61
N GLU A 96 -1.25 -20.40 -10.47
CA GLU A 96 -0.77 -21.42 -9.54
C GLU A 96 0.57 -22.01 -9.99
N ILE A 97 0.76 -22.17 -11.30
CA ILE A 97 2.01 -22.58 -11.94
C ILE A 97 3.13 -21.58 -11.68
N ARG A 98 2.88 -20.27 -11.85
CA ARG A 98 3.89 -19.22 -11.58
C ARG A 98 4.27 -19.12 -10.11
N SER A 99 3.38 -19.52 -9.20
CA SER A 99 3.64 -19.50 -7.75
C SER A 99 4.45 -20.69 -7.24
N ARG A 100 4.63 -21.74 -8.06
CA ARG A 100 5.39 -22.95 -7.74
C ARG A 100 6.72 -22.92 -8.51
N SER A 101 7.82 -23.31 -7.87
CA SER A 101 9.10 -23.56 -8.56
C SER A 101 9.00 -24.88 -9.34
N LEU A 102 8.21 -24.87 -10.41
CA LEU A 102 7.96 -26.05 -11.22
C LEU A 102 9.20 -26.41 -12.03
N ASN A 103 9.46 -27.70 -12.16
CA ASN A 103 10.53 -28.21 -13.02
C ASN A 103 10.07 -28.31 -14.49
N GLU A 104 11.02 -28.49 -15.41
CA GLU A 104 10.73 -28.56 -16.85
C GLU A 104 9.72 -29.64 -17.24
N GLN A 105 9.72 -30.79 -16.56
CA GLN A 105 8.74 -31.85 -16.81
C GLN A 105 7.31 -31.40 -16.48
N GLN A 106 7.12 -30.69 -15.38
CA GLN A 106 5.82 -30.14 -15.01
C GLN A 106 5.35 -29.07 -16.00
N LEU A 107 6.25 -28.17 -16.42
CA LEU A 107 5.95 -27.15 -17.44
C LEU A 107 5.53 -27.78 -18.79
N ASN A 108 6.22 -28.83 -19.22
CA ASN A 108 5.91 -29.54 -20.46
C ASN A 108 4.57 -30.29 -20.40
N ALA A 109 4.25 -30.92 -19.26
CA ALA A 109 2.97 -31.60 -19.07
C ALA A 109 1.77 -30.63 -19.11
N ILE A 110 1.94 -29.45 -18.52
CA ILE A 110 0.94 -28.37 -18.57
C ILE A 110 0.77 -27.85 -20.00
N ALA A 111 1.88 -27.60 -20.71
CA ALA A 111 1.81 -27.13 -22.09
C ALA A 111 1.08 -28.12 -23.00
N ALA A 112 1.24 -29.43 -22.76
CA ALA A 112 0.51 -30.47 -23.47
C ALA A 112 -1.00 -30.46 -23.15
N LEU A 113 -1.37 -30.29 -21.88
CA LEU A 113 -2.77 -30.17 -21.44
C LEU A 113 -3.48 -28.95 -22.04
N ILE A 114 -2.82 -27.80 -22.08
CA ILE A 114 -3.39 -26.57 -22.68
C ILE A 114 -3.67 -26.77 -24.17
N ARG A 115 -2.77 -27.46 -24.90
CA ARG A 115 -2.97 -27.78 -26.33
C ARG A 115 -4.14 -28.74 -26.57
N THR A 116 -4.46 -29.60 -25.61
CA THR A 116 -5.58 -30.56 -25.75
C THR A 116 -6.94 -29.92 -25.50
N ILE A 117 -6.99 -28.78 -24.79
CA ILE A 117 -8.22 -28.02 -24.53
C ILE A 117 -8.57 -27.06 -25.70
N HIS A 118 -7.62 -26.78 -26.61
CA HIS A 118 -7.78 -25.91 -27.78
C HIS A 118 -8.08 -26.65 -29.10
N VAL A 119 -8.57 -27.90 -29.02
CA VAL A 119 -9.09 -28.70 -30.15
C VAL A 119 -10.58 -28.90 -29.92
#